data_AF-A0A099D9S6-F1
#
_entry.id   AF-A0A099D9S6-F1
#
_cell.length_a   1.000
_cell.length_b   1.000
_cell.length_c   1.000
_cell.angle_alpha   90.00
_cell.angle_beta   90.00
_cell.angle_gamma   90.00
#
_symmetry.space_group_name_H-M   'P 1'
#
loop_
_entity.id
_entity.type
_entity.pdbx_description
1 polymer ?
#
loop_
_entity_poly.entity_id
_entity_poly.type
_entity_poly.pdbx_seq_one_letter_code
_entity_poly.pdbx_strand_id
1 'polypeptide(L)'
;MSRLVIIGDCPASHRLVERLLEQGYPGSITVLDAREHAPHNPVLLPAVLSAGLEPELAALPTHPEPVRVHRGTRVTGIDRQRRVVRTEHGRVHGYDTLVLATGTSPVAPDLPGIGDTTGSATRGIRWLRDPFECHRLHRELASDATVTVLGGGPSGVETAHALALGGYEVSLVHRGQHLMRSWVDRAAAAVVASTLRDNGVNVFTGEAVTELLPGKLVLASGQAISTDALVPRTGTRPETALASEAGLRVSRGIVVDAELRSSDPRVHALGSCAEPTGGDANSLDGHWEQAENLAGVLLTGRAGSHRGGGDLLRTRGAGLELACIGDPELLTGEARWVEHVTINDPKRRRYARLALREDRVLAATLVGLPEAIAKLSQLYEAGMPVPPDRLATLLGSPTRFEAAGRTTPDPVLCHCNNVSRSALTAAFQDGARDVPALAAATRATTGCGSCVGAVRELCGALAASSSGHVPTGTDSPTQEGAA
;
A
#
# COMPACT_ATOMS: atom_id res chain seq x y z
N MET A 1 -29.81 -7.19 17.72
CA MET A 1 -28.47 -7.36 17.10
C MET A 1 -28.00 -5.99 16.66
N SER A 2 -26.74 -5.64 16.95
CA SER A 2 -26.17 -4.35 16.52
C SER A 2 -26.05 -4.28 15.00
N ARG A 3 -26.40 -3.15 14.39
CA ARG A 3 -26.27 -2.94 12.94
C ARG A 3 -25.07 -2.07 12.63
N LEU A 4 -24.06 -2.65 11.99
CA LEU A 4 -22.91 -1.95 11.44
C LEU A 4 -23.13 -1.67 9.96
N VAL A 5 -23.07 -0.38 9.57
CA VAL A 5 -23.06 0.04 8.17
C VAL A 5 -21.70 0.65 7.86
N ILE A 6 -21.08 0.22 6.76
CA ILE A 6 -19.80 0.71 6.25
C ILE A 6 -20.04 1.34 4.89
N ILE A 7 -19.59 2.60 4.70
CA ILE A 7 -19.66 3.30 3.41
C ILE A 7 -18.26 3.29 2.78
N GLY A 8 -18.10 2.54 1.70
CA GLY A 8 -16.86 2.30 0.98
C GLY A 8 -16.29 0.91 1.24
N ASP A 9 -16.08 0.13 0.18
CA ASP A 9 -15.39 -1.16 0.18
C ASP A 9 -13.97 -0.92 -0.37
N CYS A 10 -13.00 -0.71 0.51
CA CYS A 10 -11.60 -0.44 0.18
C CYS A 10 -10.69 -1.34 1.04
N PRO A 11 -9.38 -1.41 0.80
CA PRO A 11 -8.49 -2.25 1.61
C PRO A 11 -8.70 -2.08 3.13
N ALA A 12 -8.81 -0.84 3.61
CA ALA A 12 -9.01 -0.55 5.03
C ALA A 12 -10.32 -1.16 5.58
N SER A 13 -11.46 -0.90 4.93
CA SER A 13 -12.73 -1.47 5.37
C SER A 13 -12.82 -2.96 5.13
N HIS A 14 -12.16 -3.48 4.09
CA HIS A 14 -12.08 -4.90 3.82
C HIS A 14 -11.41 -5.63 4.99
N ARG A 15 -10.25 -5.12 5.42
CA ARG A 15 -9.53 -5.63 6.59
C ARG A 15 -10.34 -5.53 7.87
N LEU A 16 -11.05 -4.42 8.08
CA LEU A 16 -11.93 -4.25 9.24
C LEU A 16 -12.97 -5.38 9.29
N VAL A 17 -13.63 -5.67 8.17
CA VAL A 17 -14.63 -6.74 8.10
C VAL A 17 -13.99 -8.10 8.38
N GLU A 18 -12.83 -8.42 7.79
CA GLU A 18 -12.10 -9.67 8.09
C GLU A 18 -11.86 -9.82 9.60
N ARG A 19 -11.34 -8.78 10.27
CA ARG A 19 -11.06 -8.81 11.71
C ARG A 19 -12.30 -8.99 12.56
N LEU A 20 -13.39 -8.30 12.20
CA LEU A 20 -14.66 -8.43 12.90
C LEU A 20 -15.22 -9.85 12.78
N LEU A 21 -15.10 -10.48 11.60
CA LEU A 21 -15.57 -11.85 11.40
C LEU A 21 -14.72 -12.87 12.16
N GLU A 22 -13.39 -12.77 12.06
CA GLU A 22 -12.47 -13.69 12.77
C GLU A 22 -12.63 -13.64 14.29
N GLN A 23 -12.96 -12.48 14.83
CA GLN A 23 -13.16 -12.29 16.27
C GLN A 23 -14.63 -12.44 16.71
N GLY A 24 -15.52 -12.89 15.81
CA GLY A 24 -16.90 -13.24 16.15
C GLY A 24 -17.82 -12.07 16.44
N TYR A 25 -17.79 -11.01 15.62
CA TYR A 25 -18.67 -9.85 15.76
C TYR A 25 -20.16 -10.27 15.82
N PRO A 26 -20.90 -9.91 16.88
CA PRO A 26 -22.25 -10.43 17.12
C PRO A 26 -23.36 -9.71 16.32
N GLY A 27 -23.01 -8.65 15.58
CA GLY A 27 -23.94 -7.81 14.83
C GLY A 27 -24.02 -8.13 13.34
N SER A 28 -24.93 -7.47 12.63
CA SER A 28 -25.00 -7.54 11.18
C SER A 28 -24.09 -6.49 10.54
N ILE A 29 -23.34 -6.87 9.50
CA ILE A 29 -22.46 -5.97 8.75
C ILE A 29 -23.07 -5.73 7.36
N THR A 30 -23.24 -4.46 6.99
CA THR A 30 -23.64 -4.02 5.64
C THR A 30 -22.59 -3.09 5.07
N VAL A 31 -22.07 -3.40 3.89
CA VAL A 31 -21.09 -2.59 3.15
C VAL A 31 -21.79 -1.97 1.93
N LEU A 32 -21.70 -0.66 1.77
CA LEU A 32 -22.25 0.10 0.65
C LEU A 32 -21.08 0.71 -0.15
N ASP A 33 -20.95 0.41 -1.44
CA ASP A 33 -19.94 1.03 -2.30
C ASP A 33 -20.58 1.53 -3.60
N ALA A 34 -20.18 2.72 -4.03
CA ALA A 34 -20.62 3.30 -5.29
C ALA A 34 -20.00 2.60 -6.51
N ARG A 35 -18.89 1.87 -6.34
CA ARG A 35 -18.23 1.11 -7.41
C ARG A 35 -18.93 -0.23 -7.64
N GLU A 36 -18.99 -0.63 -8.90
CA GLU A 36 -19.60 -1.91 -9.32
C GLU A 36 -18.67 -3.11 -9.11
N HIS A 37 -17.36 -2.88 -9.17
CA HIS A 37 -16.34 -3.92 -9.06
C HIS A 37 -15.88 -4.18 -7.62
N ALA A 38 -15.18 -5.29 -7.41
CA ALA A 38 -14.51 -5.61 -6.15
C ALA A 38 -13.45 -4.55 -5.75
N PRO A 39 -13.21 -4.34 -4.44
CA PRO A 39 -12.02 -3.61 -4.01
C PRO A 39 -10.79 -4.36 -4.50
N HIS A 40 -9.68 -3.65 -4.63
CA HIS A 40 -8.43 -4.21 -5.14
C HIS A 40 -7.28 -3.89 -4.20
N ASN A 41 -6.21 -4.65 -4.30
CA ASN A 41 -4.94 -4.34 -3.67
C ASN A 41 -4.21 -3.28 -4.52
N PRO A 42 -4.08 -2.03 -4.05
CA PRO A 42 -3.44 -0.95 -4.80
C PRO A 42 -1.94 -1.20 -5.07
N VAL A 43 -1.31 -2.15 -4.36
CA VAL A 43 0.08 -2.57 -4.63
C VAL A 43 0.23 -3.23 -5.99
N LEU A 44 -0.84 -3.82 -6.53
CA LEU A 44 -0.82 -4.54 -7.80
C LEU A 44 -1.02 -3.62 -9.02
N LEU A 45 -1.38 -2.36 -8.83
CA LEU A 45 -1.60 -1.43 -9.94
C LEU A 45 -0.37 -1.27 -10.85
N PRO A 46 0.87 -1.11 -10.33
CA PRO A 46 2.05 -1.09 -11.19
C PRO A 46 2.23 -2.38 -12.00
N ALA A 47 1.93 -3.56 -11.43
CA ALA A 47 2.04 -4.82 -12.14
C ALA A 47 0.98 -4.95 -13.26
N VAL A 48 -0.24 -4.47 -13.00
CA VAL A 48 -1.28 -4.36 -14.04
C VAL A 48 -0.83 -3.45 -15.17
N LEU A 49 -0.16 -2.32 -14.86
CA LEU A 49 0.35 -1.36 -15.84
C LEU A 49 1.61 -1.81 -16.59
N SER A 50 2.46 -2.63 -15.98
CA SER A 50 3.72 -3.06 -16.59
C SER A 50 3.58 -4.37 -17.36
N ALA A 51 2.73 -5.27 -16.89
CA ALA A 51 2.59 -6.62 -17.45
C ALA A 51 1.21 -6.88 -18.08
N GLY A 52 0.31 -5.89 -18.09
CA GLY A 52 -1.03 -6.05 -18.65
C GLY A 52 -1.86 -7.11 -17.93
N LEU A 53 -1.62 -7.33 -16.63
CA LEU A 53 -2.34 -8.33 -15.85
C LEU A 53 -3.85 -8.07 -15.87
N GLU A 54 -4.63 -9.14 -15.81
CA GLU A 54 -6.09 -9.04 -15.70
C GLU A 54 -6.48 -8.31 -14.39
N PRO A 55 -7.44 -7.35 -14.44
CA PRO A 55 -7.89 -6.58 -13.28
C PRO A 55 -8.28 -7.42 -12.07
N GLU A 56 -8.84 -8.59 -12.30
CA GLU A 56 -9.35 -9.52 -11.30
C GLU A 56 -8.21 -10.07 -10.41
N LEU A 57 -6.98 -10.17 -10.93
CA LEU A 57 -5.82 -10.57 -10.13
C LEU A 57 -5.50 -9.56 -9.02
N ALA A 58 -5.88 -8.30 -9.23
CA ALA A 58 -5.73 -7.27 -8.23
C ALA A 58 -6.89 -7.23 -7.23
N ALA A 59 -8.03 -7.87 -7.52
CA ALA A 59 -9.20 -7.85 -6.64
C ALA A 59 -8.90 -8.48 -5.27
N LEU A 60 -9.48 -7.93 -4.21
CA LEU A 60 -9.52 -8.58 -2.89
C LEU A 60 -10.58 -9.68 -2.90
N PRO A 61 -10.48 -10.67 -1.99
CA PRO A 61 -11.49 -11.72 -1.85
C PRO A 61 -12.89 -11.16 -1.67
N THR A 62 -13.92 -11.94 -2.01
CA THR A 62 -15.29 -11.55 -1.68
C THR A 62 -15.52 -11.73 -0.18
N HIS A 63 -16.24 -10.78 0.44
CA HIS A 63 -16.66 -10.90 1.83
C HIS A 63 -17.51 -12.17 2.03
N PRO A 64 -17.22 -13.02 3.03
CA PRO A 64 -18.01 -14.22 3.26
C PRO A 64 -19.38 -13.88 3.87
N GLU A 65 -20.33 -14.82 3.78
CA GLU A 65 -21.58 -14.71 4.53
C GLU A 65 -21.28 -14.66 6.05
N PRO A 66 -22.04 -13.88 6.86
CA PRO A 66 -23.29 -13.20 6.55
C PRO A 66 -23.17 -11.70 6.15
N VAL A 67 -22.01 -11.24 5.66
CA VAL A 67 -21.81 -9.82 5.30
C VAL A 67 -22.66 -9.45 4.08
N ARG A 68 -23.42 -8.37 4.17
CA ARG A 68 -24.23 -7.85 3.06
C ARG A 68 -23.48 -6.77 2.30
N VAL A 69 -23.11 -7.03 1.05
CA VAL A 69 -22.40 -6.07 0.21
C VAL A 69 -23.33 -5.55 -0.88
N HIS A 70 -23.50 -4.23 -0.95
CA HIS A 70 -24.24 -3.54 -2.00
C HIS A 70 -23.27 -2.70 -2.84
N ARG A 71 -22.80 -3.30 -3.94
CA ARG A 71 -22.00 -2.61 -4.97
C ARG A 71 -22.89 -1.75 -5.87
N GLY A 72 -22.28 -0.79 -6.58
CA GLY A 72 -23.01 0.14 -7.44
C GLY A 72 -24.09 0.95 -6.70
N THR A 73 -23.92 1.14 -5.39
CA THR A 73 -24.90 1.79 -4.51
C THR A 73 -24.26 3.00 -3.86
N ARG A 74 -24.42 4.17 -4.47
CA ARG A 74 -23.92 5.43 -3.90
C ARG A 74 -24.77 5.87 -2.72
N VAL A 75 -24.12 6.15 -1.59
CA VAL A 75 -24.74 6.88 -0.48
C VAL A 75 -24.75 8.37 -0.80
N THR A 76 -25.90 9.01 -0.62
CA THR A 76 -26.13 10.42 -0.92
C THR A 76 -26.45 11.26 0.31
N GLY A 77 -26.64 10.64 1.48
CA GLY A 77 -26.85 11.39 2.71
C GLY A 77 -26.86 10.52 3.96
N ILE A 78 -26.51 11.15 5.09
CA ILE A 78 -26.50 10.55 6.41
C ILE A 78 -27.41 11.38 7.32
N ASP A 79 -28.45 10.74 7.86
CA ASP A 79 -29.32 11.34 8.88
C ASP A 79 -28.93 10.77 10.24
N ARG A 80 -28.14 11.55 10.99
CA ARG A 80 -27.58 11.15 12.29
C ARG A 80 -28.63 11.06 13.38
N GLN A 81 -29.69 11.86 13.31
CA GLN A 81 -30.77 11.84 14.30
C GLN A 81 -31.60 10.56 14.17
N ARG A 82 -31.95 10.19 12.94
CA ARG A 82 -32.70 8.96 12.65
C ARG A 82 -31.80 7.72 12.58
N ARG A 83 -30.48 7.91 12.54
CA ARG A 83 -29.45 6.87 12.37
C ARG A 83 -29.68 6.03 11.12
N VAL A 84 -29.80 6.73 9.99
CA VAL A 84 -29.98 6.09 8.68
C VAL A 84 -29.06 6.71 7.62
N VAL A 85 -28.67 5.89 6.65
CA VAL A 85 -28.01 6.34 5.41
C VAL A 85 -28.95 6.17 4.24
N ARG A 86 -28.92 7.11 3.30
CA ARG A 86 -29.78 7.15 2.11
C ARG A 86 -28.93 6.92 0.87
N THR A 87 -29.45 6.11 -0.05
CA THR A 87 -28.76 5.84 -1.33
C THR A 87 -29.39 6.63 -2.47
N GLU A 88 -28.68 6.73 -3.60
CA GLU A 88 -29.18 7.40 -4.81
C GLU A 88 -30.48 6.82 -5.35
N HIS A 89 -30.75 5.54 -5.08
CA HIS A 89 -31.99 4.84 -5.44
C HIS A 89 -33.10 4.96 -4.37
N GLY A 90 -32.94 5.87 -3.41
CA GLY A 90 -33.93 6.13 -2.36
C GLY A 90 -34.02 5.04 -1.28
N ARG A 91 -33.16 4.02 -1.30
CA ARG A 91 -33.12 3.02 -0.23
C ARG A 91 -32.54 3.63 1.05
N VAL A 92 -33.01 3.12 2.18
CA VAL A 92 -32.63 3.60 3.52
C VAL A 92 -32.07 2.43 4.32
N HIS A 93 -30.86 2.60 4.86
CA HIS A 93 -30.21 1.60 5.70
C HIS A 93 -30.05 2.17 7.11
N GLY A 94 -30.69 1.55 8.10
CA GLY A 94 -30.55 1.94 9.51
C GLY A 94 -29.30 1.35 10.14
N TYR A 95 -28.65 2.13 11.00
CA TYR A 95 -27.41 1.72 11.68
C TYR A 95 -27.47 1.98 13.18
N ASP A 96 -26.71 1.20 13.94
CA ASP A 96 -26.35 1.49 15.32
C ASP A 96 -24.93 2.07 15.39
N THR A 97 -24.04 1.58 14.51
CA THR A 97 -22.71 2.14 14.23
C THR A 97 -22.53 2.35 12.73
N LEU A 98 -21.97 3.50 12.35
CA LEU A 98 -21.63 3.87 10.97
C LEU A 98 -20.12 4.01 10.84
N VAL A 99 -19.55 3.51 9.74
CA VAL A 99 -18.14 3.65 9.40
C VAL A 99 -18.01 4.28 8.03
N LEU A 100 -17.24 5.37 7.94
CA LEU A 100 -16.92 6.07 6.70
C LEU A 100 -15.53 5.62 6.22
N ALA A 101 -15.48 4.95 5.08
CA ALA A 101 -14.27 4.46 4.41
C ALA A 101 -14.26 4.93 2.94
N THR A 102 -14.60 6.21 2.73
CA THR A 102 -14.86 6.83 1.42
C THR A 102 -13.59 7.09 0.60
N GLY A 103 -12.41 6.92 1.20
CA GLY A 103 -11.12 7.04 0.51
C GLY A 103 -10.78 8.47 0.11
N THR A 104 -10.16 8.62 -1.06
CA THR A 104 -9.73 9.92 -1.60
C THR A 104 -10.14 10.08 -3.06
N SER A 105 -10.25 11.33 -3.48
CA SER A 105 -10.49 11.74 -4.87
C SER A 105 -9.21 12.40 -5.44
N PRO A 106 -8.88 12.18 -6.73
CA PRO A 106 -7.71 12.81 -7.32
C PRO A 106 -7.86 14.33 -7.39
N VAL A 107 -6.76 15.06 -7.22
CA VAL A 107 -6.74 16.50 -7.41
C VAL A 107 -6.43 16.79 -8.86
N ALA A 108 -7.41 17.35 -9.58
CA ALA A 108 -7.20 17.75 -10.95
C ALA A 108 -6.12 18.84 -11.06
N PRO A 109 -5.17 18.68 -12.00
CA PRO A 109 -4.21 19.74 -12.26
C PRO A 109 -4.95 20.96 -12.81
N ASP A 110 -4.56 22.14 -12.32
CA ASP A 110 -5.08 23.41 -12.79
C ASP A 110 -4.45 23.74 -14.15
N LEU A 111 -5.03 23.16 -15.21
CA LEU A 111 -4.57 23.28 -16.58
C LEU A 111 -5.75 23.59 -17.50
N PRO A 112 -5.63 24.61 -18.38
CA PRO A 112 -6.62 24.87 -19.42
C PRO A 112 -6.91 23.58 -20.19
N GLY A 113 -8.18 23.17 -20.17
CA GLY A 113 -8.61 21.96 -20.84
C GLY A 113 -8.73 20.69 -20.01
N ILE A 114 -8.38 20.73 -18.73
CA ILE A 114 -8.56 19.59 -17.81
C ILE A 114 -9.77 19.78 -16.88
N GLY A 115 -10.19 21.03 -16.68
CA GLY A 115 -11.08 21.47 -15.60
C GLY A 115 -12.55 21.05 -15.62
N ASP A 116 -13.02 20.19 -16.54
CA ASP A 116 -14.47 19.90 -16.64
C ASP A 116 -14.84 18.43 -16.85
N THR A 117 -13.90 17.50 -16.60
CA THR A 117 -14.13 16.09 -16.97
C THR A 117 -13.72 15.13 -15.85
N THR A 118 -14.57 15.00 -14.83
CA THR A 118 -14.59 13.83 -13.95
C THR A 118 -15.05 12.55 -14.67
N GLY A 119 -15.25 12.59 -15.99
CA GLY A 119 -15.63 11.42 -16.77
C GLY A 119 -15.41 11.48 -18.28
N SER A 120 -14.31 12.04 -18.81
CA SER A 120 -14.14 12.04 -20.27
C SER A 120 -12.77 11.62 -20.81
N ALA A 121 -12.82 10.58 -21.66
CA ALA A 121 -11.81 10.20 -22.64
C ALA A 121 -11.57 11.29 -23.73
N THR A 122 -12.32 12.40 -23.72
CA THR A 122 -12.29 13.44 -24.78
C THR A 122 -10.97 14.17 -24.98
N ARG A 123 -9.97 13.99 -24.10
CA ARG A 123 -8.63 14.62 -24.25
C ARG A 123 -7.45 13.70 -23.88
N GLY A 124 -7.63 12.38 -23.93
CA GLY A 124 -6.54 11.44 -23.61
C GLY A 124 -6.17 11.38 -22.12
N ILE A 125 -6.94 12.01 -21.22
CA ILE A 125 -6.67 11.96 -19.77
C ILE A 125 -7.04 10.57 -19.23
N ARG A 126 -6.18 9.98 -18.39
CA ARG A 126 -6.35 8.68 -17.75
C ARG A 126 -5.96 8.78 -16.27
N TRP A 127 -6.90 8.55 -15.35
CA TRP A 127 -6.64 8.72 -13.91
C TRP A 127 -5.94 7.52 -13.24
N LEU A 128 -6.10 6.33 -13.80
CA LEU A 128 -5.46 5.08 -13.36
C LEU A 128 -5.60 4.85 -11.84
N ARG A 129 -6.84 4.90 -11.36
CA ARG A 129 -7.19 4.76 -9.93
C ARG A 129 -7.48 3.32 -9.52
N ASP A 130 -7.82 2.49 -10.49
CA ASP A 130 -8.16 1.10 -10.26
C ASP A 130 -7.61 0.21 -11.40
N PRO A 131 -7.57 -1.11 -11.18
CA PRO A 131 -7.00 -2.05 -12.14
C PRO A 131 -7.74 -2.05 -13.49
N PHE A 132 -9.04 -1.74 -13.50
CA PHE A 132 -9.83 -1.69 -14.72
C PHE A 132 -9.46 -0.48 -15.57
N GLU A 133 -9.19 0.68 -14.96
CA GLU A 133 -8.66 1.85 -15.67
C GLU A 133 -7.26 1.57 -16.25
N CYS A 134 -6.40 0.85 -15.52
CA CYS A 134 -5.08 0.42 -15.99
C CYS A 134 -5.18 -0.55 -17.17
N HIS A 135 -6.02 -1.58 -17.05
CA HIS A 135 -6.21 -2.56 -18.12
C HIS A 135 -6.86 -1.94 -19.36
N ARG A 136 -7.82 -1.02 -19.18
CA ARG A 136 -8.43 -0.27 -20.30
C ARG A 136 -7.39 0.56 -21.05
N LEU A 137 -6.42 1.16 -20.36
CA LEU A 137 -5.31 1.87 -21.01
C LEU A 137 -4.55 0.95 -21.97
N HIS A 138 -4.23 -0.29 -21.56
CA HIS A 138 -3.57 -1.26 -22.43
C HIS A 138 -4.39 -1.66 -23.65
N ARG A 139 -5.72 -1.76 -23.49
CA ARG A 139 -6.61 -2.13 -24.60
C ARG A 139 -6.84 -1.01 -25.59
N GLU A 140 -6.77 0.24 -25.15
CA GLU A 140 -7.10 1.41 -25.96
C GLU A 140 -5.89 2.08 -26.61
N LEU A 141 -4.72 2.05 -25.96
CA LEU A 141 -3.50 2.66 -26.49
C LEU A 141 -2.74 1.70 -27.41
N ALA A 142 -2.21 2.24 -28.50
CA ALA A 142 -1.24 1.55 -29.33
C ALA A 142 0.03 1.24 -28.52
N SER A 143 0.76 0.19 -28.91
CA SER A 143 1.99 -0.24 -28.22
C SER A 143 3.12 0.79 -28.25
N ASP A 144 3.10 1.68 -29.25
CA ASP A 144 4.05 2.79 -29.44
C ASP A 144 3.50 4.15 -28.96
N ALA A 145 2.37 4.15 -28.23
CA ALA A 145 1.76 5.37 -27.74
C ALA A 145 2.67 6.11 -26.73
N THR A 146 2.63 7.43 -26.80
CA THR A 146 3.35 8.34 -25.91
C THR A 146 2.49 8.68 -24.68
N VAL A 147 3.00 8.40 -23.48
CA VAL A 147 2.27 8.61 -22.23
C VAL A 147 3.01 9.59 -21.34
N THR A 148 2.35 10.70 -20.97
CA THR A 148 2.90 11.65 -20.02
C THR A 148 2.29 11.45 -18.63
N VAL A 149 3.14 11.20 -17.64
CA VAL A 149 2.78 11.21 -16.23
C VAL A 149 3.06 12.60 -15.64
N LEU A 150 2.03 13.23 -15.08
CA LEU A 150 2.14 14.56 -14.49
C LEU A 150 2.21 14.47 -12.96
N GLY A 151 3.40 14.65 -12.39
CA GLY A 151 3.65 14.68 -10.95
C GLY A 151 4.69 13.67 -10.49
N GLY A 152 5.85 14.15 -10.05
CA GLY A 152 6.97 13.34 -9.54
C GLY A 152 6.88 12.93 -8.07
N GLY A 153 5.69 12.70 -7.52
CA GLY A 153 5.53 12.08 -6.19
C GLY A 153 5.74 10.56 -6.25
N PRO A 154 5.69 9.83 -5.12
CA PRO A 154 5.93 8.38 -5.09
C PRO A 154 5.12 7.62 -6.13
N SER A 155 3.81 7.88 -6.16
CA SER A 155 2.94 7.18 -7.11
C SER A 155 3.16 7.59 -8.57
N GLY A 156 3.57 8.82 -8.87
CA GLY A 156 3.86 9.20 -10.25
C GLY A 156 5.18 8.64 -10.75
N VAL A 157 6.17 8.52 -9.86
CA VAL A 157 7.42 7.81 -10.12
C VAL A 157 7.13 6.33 -10.43
N GLU A 158 6.34 5.66 -9.61
CA GLU A 158 5.95 4.26 -9.85
C GLU A 158 5.13 4.08 -11.13
N THR A 159 4.15 4.95 -11.37
CA THR A 159 3.31 4.88 -12.58
C THR A 159 4.14 5.10 -13.84
N ALA A 160 5.04 6.08 -13.85
CA ALA A 160 5.92 6.32 -15.00
C ALA A 160 6.84 5.13 -15.27
N HIS A 161 7.40 4.56 -14.21
CA HIS A 161 8.23 3.37 -14.31
C HIS A 161 7.46 2.15 -14.85
N ALA A 162 6.29 1.88 -14.29
CA ALA A 162 5.45 0.75 -14.70
C ALA A 162 5.03 0.85 -16.17
N LEU A 163 4.62 2.04 -16.62
CA LEU A 163 4.28 2.27 -18.02
C LEU A 163 5.47 2.06 -18.97
N ALA A 164 6.68 2.48 -18.58
CA ALA A 164 7.88 2.26 -19.39
C ALA A 164 8.24 0.78 -19.47
N LEU A 165 8.12 0.03 -18.36
CA LEU A 165 8.25 -1.43 -18.37
C LEU A 165 7.18 -2.12 -19.23
N GLY A 166 6.00 -1.51 -19.34
CA GLY A 166 4.92 -1.94 -20.24
C GLY A 166 5.16 -1.62 -21.72
N GLY A 167 6.28 -0.98 -22.07
CA GLY A 167 6.70 -0.73 -23.44
C GLY A 167 6.29 0.63 -24.02
N TYR A 168 5.63 1.50 -23.24
CA TYR A 168 5.23 2.83 -23.70
C TYR A 168 6.41 3.81 -23.74
N GLU A 169 6.33 4.81 -24.61
CA GLU A 169 7.21 5.98 -24.55
C GLU A 169 6.74 6.93 -23.44
N VAL A 170 7.46 6.97 -22.32
CA VAL A 170 6.98 7.68 -21.12
C VAL A 170 7.75 8.98 -20.88
N SER A 171 7.00 10.06 -20.63
CA SER A 171 7.52 11.30 -20.07
C SER A 171 7.00 11.52 -18.65
N LEU A 172 7.88 11.76 -17.67
CA LEU A 172 7.51 12.16 -16.31
C LEU A 172 7.79 13.65 -16.15
N VAL A 173 6.72 14.45 -16.05
CA VAL A 173 6.81 15.91 -15.87
C VAL A 173 6.53 16.29 -14.43
N HIS A 174 7.43 17.05 -13.82
CA HIS A 174 7.31 17.51 -12.45
C HIS A 174 7.78 18.94 -12.26
N ARG A 175 6.89 19.80 -11.74
CA ARG A 175 7.17 21.20 -11.41
C ARG A 175 8.29 21.40 -10.39
N GLY A 176 8.53 20.42 -9.52
CA GLY A 176 9.59 20.51 -8.51
C GLY A 176 10.97 20.22 -9.10
N GLN A 177 12.00 20.80 -8.49
CA GLN A 177 13.40 20.66 -8.92
C GLN A 177 13.96 19.24 -8.81
N HIS A 178 13.31 18.37 -8.03
CA HIS A 178 13.66 16.96 -7.92
C HIS A 178 12.41 16.14 -7.57
N LEU A 179 12.47 14.85 -7.89
CA LEU A 179 11.40 13.89 -7.62
C LEU A 179 11.27 13.62 -6.11
N MET A 180 10.07 13.30 -5.66
CA MET A 180 9.77 12.80 -4.31
C MET A 180 10.30 13.70 -3.17
N ARG A 181 10.33 15.03 -3.37
CA ARG A 181 10.90 16.03 -2.44
C ARG A 181 10.47 15.94 -0.97
N SER A 182 9.30 15.37 -0.71
CA SER A 182 8.75 15.21 0.65
C SER A 182 9.24 13.93 1.34
N TRP A 183 9.95 13.07 0.62
CA TRP A 183 10.32 11.72 1.04
C TRP A 183 11.82 11.46 0.94
N VAL A 184 12.50 12.11 0.01
CA VAL A 184 13.92 11.88 -0.25
C VAL A 184 14.67 13.19 -0.42
N ASP A 185 15.96 13.18 -0.08
CA ASP A 185 16.85 14.30 -0.37
C ASP A 185 17.29 14.35 -1.85
N ARG A 186 18.01 15.42 -2.22
CA ARG A 186 18.44 15.63 -3.61
C ARG A 186 19.34 14.52 -4.16
N ALA A 187 20.19 13.92 -3.32
CA ALA A 187 21.11 12.87 -3.76
C ALA A 187 20.35 11.58 -4.06
N ALA A 188 19.45 11.18 -3.17
CA ALA A 188 18.52 10.08 -3.41
C ALA A 188 17.64 10.33 -4.64
N ALA A 189 17.06 11.52 -4.77
CA ALA A 189 16.23 11.88 -5.91
C ALA A 189 16.98 11.81 -7.25
N ALA A 190 18.26 12.18 -7.26
CA ALA A 190 19.11 12.04 -8.45
C ALA A 190 19.29 10.57 -8.83
N VAL A 191 19.51 9.69 -7.86
CA VAL A 191 19.58 8.24 -8.10
C VAL A 191 18.26 7.71 -8.67
N VAL A 192 17.12 8.07 -8.08
CA VAL A 192 15.78 7.69 -8.58
C VAL A 192 15.59 8.17 -10.02
N ALA A 193 15.88 9.45 -10.30
CA ALA A 193 15.71 10.01 -11.62
C ALA A 193 16.63 9.35 -12.65
N SER A 194 17.84 8.94 -12.27
CA SER A 194 18.72 8.21 -13.17
C SER A 194 18.26 6.76 -13.40
N THR A 195 17.78 6.05 -12.38
CA THR A 195 17.18 4.72 -12.55
C THR A 195 15.98 4.77 -13.50
N LEU A 196 15.12 5.77 -13.37
CA LEU A 196 13.99 5.98 -14.29
C LEU A 196 14.46 6.19 -15.74
N ARG A 197 15.51 6.99 -15.95
CA ARG A 197 16.07 7.22 -17.31
C ARG A 197 16.69 5.97 -17.90
N ASP A 198 17.40 5.18 -17.08
CA ASP A 198 17.96 3.89 -17.53
C ASP A 198 16.84 2.92 -17.95
N ASN A 199 15.66 3.03 -17.32
CA ASN A 199 14.47 2.24 -17.62
C ASN A 199 13.55 2.91 -18.66
N GLY A 200 14.05 3.87 -19.45
CA GLY A 200 13.33 4.42 -20.62
C GLY A 200 12.37 5.58 -20.32
N VAL A 201 12.37 6.15 -19.11
CA VAL A 201 11.51 7.29 -18.77
C VAL A 201 12.24 8.61 -19.05
N ASN A 202 11.61 9.48 -19.85
CA ASN A 202 12.04 10.87 -20.04
C ASN A 202 11.64 11.73 -18.83
N VAL A 203 12.61 12.10 -17.99
CA VAL A 203 12.33 12.84 -16.73
C VAL A 203 12.57 14.34 -16.89
N PHE A 204 11.49 15.13 -16.77
CA PHE A 204 11.46 16.59 -16.79
C PHE A 204 11.13 17.16 -15.40
N THR A 205 12.15 17.63 -14.67
CA THR A 205 12.02 18.30 -13.37
C THR A 205 12.15 19.81 -13.51
N GLY A 206 11.51 20.56 -12.62
CA GLY A 206 11.46 22.03 -12.70
C GLY A 206 10.52 22.54 -13.81
N GLU A 207 9.78 21.65 -14.46
CA GLU A 207 8.91 21.95 -15.59
C GLU A 207 7.44 21.85 -15.18
N ALA A 208 6.67 22.88 -15.52
CA ALA A 208 5.22 22.86 -15.40
C ALA A 208 4.60 22.66 -16.78
N VAL A 209 3.46 21.97 -16.84
CA VAL A 209 2.62 21.97 -18.03
C VAL A 209 1.84 23.29 -18.05
N THR A 210 1.68 23.88 -19.22
CA THR A 210 0.92 25.12 -19.43
C THR A 210 -0.32 24.89 -20.30
N GLU A 211 -0.25 23.94 -21.23
CA GLU A 211 -1.34 23.66 -22.16
C GLU A 211 -1.39 22.17 -22.53
N LEU A 212 -2.61 21.63 -22.65
CA LEU A 212 -2.89 20.33 -23.23
C LEU A 212 -3.60 20.50 -24.57
N LEU A 213 -2.90 20.10 -25.64
CA LEU A 213 -3.37 20.13 -27.02
C LEU A 213 -3.56 18.70 -27.54
N PRO A 214 -4.31 18.48 -28.63
CA PRO A 214 -4.42 17.16 -29.24
C PRO A 214 -3.03 16.58 -29.58
N GLY A 215 -2.70 15.43 -28.98
CA GLY A 215 -1.45 14.70 -29.20
C GLY A 215 -0.18 15.33 -28.58
N LYS A 216 -0.27 16.43 -27.82
CA LYS A 216 0.92 17.07 -27.22
C LYS A 216 0.64 17.90 -25.97
N LEU A 217 1.67 18.02 -25.13
CA LEU A 217 1.72 18.92 -23.98
C LEU A 217 2.75 20.03 -24.19
N VAL A 218 2.40 21.26 -23.79
CA VAL A 218 3.32 22.39 -23.81
C VAL A 218 3.83 22.66 -22.40
N LEU A 219 5.15 22.65 -22.24
CA LEU A 219 5.85 22.93 -20.99
C LEU A 219 6.05 24.44 -20.82
N ALA A 220 6.30 24.88 -19.58
CA ALA A 220 6.54 26.28 -19.25
C ALA A 220 7.80 26.85 -19.91
N SER A 221 8.77 26.01 -20.24
CA SER A 221 9.92 26.38 -21.08
C SER A 221 9.57 26.65 -22.56
N GLY A 222 8.34 26.38 -22.98
CA GLY A 222 7.89 26.45 -24.38
C GLY A 222 8.15 25.16 -25.17
N GLN A 223 8.82 24.16 -24.57
CA GLN A 223 8.99 22.85 -25.20
C GLN A 223 7.64 22.15 -25.35
N ALA A 224 7.36 21.59 -26.53
CA ALA A 224 6.25 20.69 -26.74
C ALA A 224 6.72 19.23 -26.69
N ILE A 225 6.00 18.37 -25.97
CA ILE A 225 6.24 16.92 -25.90
C ILE A 225 5.04 16.17 -26.48
N SER A 226 5.28 15.10 -27.24
CA SER A 226 4.21 14.23 -27.73
C SER A 226 3.50 13.55 -26.57
N THR A 227 2.18 13.45 -26.62
CA THR A 227 1.37 12.83 -25.57
C THR A 227 0.03 12.37 -26.13
N ASP A 228 -0.13 11.06 -26.26
CA ASP A 228 -1.39 10.41 -26.61
C ASP A 228 -2.27 10.20 -25.37
N ALA A 229 -1.65 9.97 -24.21
CA ALA A 229 -2.34 9.89 -22.93
C ALA A 229 -1.65 10.70 -21.82
N LEU A 230 -2.43 11.49 -21.10
CA LEU A 230 -2.00 12.20 -19.90
C LEU A 230 -2.48 11.46 -18.66
N VAL A 231 -1.55 11.15 -17.75
CA VAL A 231 -1.83 10.50 -16.47
C VAL A 231 -1.53 11.46 -15.31
N PRO A 232 -2.54 12.14 -14.75
CA PRO A 232 -2.33 13.03 -13.62
C PRO A 232 -2.04 12.25 -12.33
N ARG A 233 -0.89 12.54 -11.71
CA ARG A 233 -0.48 12.07 -10.36
C ARG A 233 -0.13 13.26 -9.48
N THR A 234 -1.00 14.27 -9.49
CA THR A 234 -0.83 15.58 -8.84
C THR A 234 -1.29 15.63 -7.38
N GLY A 235 -1.61 14.48 -6.80
CA GLY A 235 -2.08 14.33 -5.42
C GLY A 235 -3.53 13.91 -5.33
N THR A 236 -3.97 13.62 -4.11
CA THR A 236 -5.33 13.21 -3.79
C THR A 236 -5.86 14.06 -2.63
N ARG A 237 -7.18 14.09 -2.45
CA ARG A 237 -7.87 14.76 -1.35
C ARG A 237 -8.82 13.77 -0.67
N PRO A 238 -8.86 13.69 0.67
CA PRO A 238 -9.84 12.90 1.40
C PRO A 238 -11.28 13.18 0.95
N GLU A 239 -12.06 12.13 0.72
CA GLU A 239 -13.46 12.24 0.30
C GLU A 239 -14.34 12.48 1.53
N THR A 240 -14.67 13.75 1.80
CA THR A 240 -15.28 14.21 3.04
C THR A 240 -16.69 14.79 2.87
N ALA A 241 -17.22 14.82 1.64
CA ALA A 241 -18.49 15.49 1.33
C ALA A 241 -19.64 14.97 2.21
N LEU A 242 -19.84 13.64 2.26
CA LEU A 242 -20.88 13.01 3.08
C LEU A 242 -20.75 13.36 4.58
N ALA A 243 -19.52 13.41 5.10
CA ALA A 243 -19.27 13.72 6.50
C ALA A 243 -19.57 15.19 6.80
N SER A 244 -19.13 16.09 5.91
CA SER A 244 -19.35 17.53 6.03
C SER A 244 -20.84 17.88 5.97
N GLU A 245 -21.57 17.31 5.01
CA GLU A 245 -23.02 17.48 4.86
C GLU A 245 -23.80 16.92 6.06
N ALA A 246 -23.30 15.84 6.69
CA ALA A 246 -23.85 15.28 7.92
C ALA A 246 -23.49 16.10 9.19
N GLY A 247 -22.78 17.21 9.05
CA GLY A 247 -22.35 18.06 10.17
C GLY A 247 -21.31 17.39 11.07
N LEU A 248 -20.49 16.50 10.53
CA LEU A 248 -19.32 15.97 11.23
C LEU A 248 -18.14 16.94 11.09
N ARG A 249 -17.23 16.92 12.06
CA ARG A 249 -16.01 17.75 12.01
C ARG A 249 -15.08 17.25 10.90
N VAL A 250 -14.75 18.14 9.97
CA VAL A 250 -13.83 17.90 8.85
C VAL A 250 -12.76 18.99 8.83
N SER A 251 -11.53 18.62 8.51
CA SER A 251 -10.40 19.53 8.27
C SER A 251 -9.74 19.18 6.92
N ARG A 252 -8.60 18.50 6.91
CA ARG A 252 -8.03 17.89 5.70
C ARG A 252 -8.77 16.60 5.35
N GLY A 253 -9.16 15.84 6.37
CA GLY A 253 -10.01 14.66 6.31
C GLY A 253 -11.11 14.70 7.36
N ILE A 254 -11.81 13.57 7.57
CA ILE A 254 -12.79 13.41 8.64
C ILE A 254 -12.02 13.32 9.96
N VAL A 255 -12.17 14.31 10.84
CA VAL A 255 -11.41 14.37 12.10
C VAL A 255 -11.88 13.26 13.02
N VAL A 256 -10.95 12.40 13.45
CA VAL A 256 -11.22 11.30 14.36
C VAL A 256 -10.28 11.27 15.55
N ASP A 257 -10.72 10.70 16.67
CA ASP A 257 -9.88 10.44 17.84
C ASP A 257 -9.03 9.16 17.67
N ALA A 258 -8.28 8.80 18.72
CA ALA A 258 -7.43 7.60 18.74
C ALA A 258 -8.20 6.26 18.64
N GLU A 259 -9.52 6.29 18.83
CA GLU A 259 -10.42 5.14 18.67
C GLU A 259 -11.19 5.22 17.33
N LEU A 260 -10.73 6.10 16.44
CA LEU A 260 -11.27 6.38 15.11
C LEU A 260 -12.73 6.87 15.14
N ARG A 261 -13.18 7.45 16.27
CA ARG A 261 -14.51 8.07 16.39
C ARG A 261 -14.48 9.48 15.85
N SER A 262 -15.50 9.84 15.08
CA SER A 262 -15.71 11.23 14.64
C SER A 262 -16.30 12.09 15.77
N SER A 263 -16.72 13.32 15.43
CA SER A 263 -17.51 14.17 16.34
C SER A 263 -18.87 13.58 16.75
N ASP A 264 -19.33 12.51 16.11
CA ASP A 264 -20.45 11.69 16.56
C ASP A 264 -19.92 10.34 17.11
N PRO A 265 -20.22 9.96 18.36
CA PRO A 265 -19.69 8.73 18.94
C PRO A 265 -20.21 7.45 18.28
N ARG A 266 -21.23 7.53 17.41
CA ARG A 266 -21.74 6.39 16.62
C ARG A 266 -21.18 6.33 15.21
N VAL A 267 -20.39 7.32 14.80
CA VAL A 267 -19.81 7.41 13.46
C VAL A 267 -18.30 7.40 13.56
N HIS A 268 -17.68 6.44 12.89
CA HIS A 268 -16.24 6.30 12.78
C HIS A 268 -15.79 6.61 11.35
N ALA A 269 -14.50 6.88 11.17
CA ALA A 269 -13.89 6.92 9.85
C ALA A 269 -12.55 6.18 9.85
N LEU A 270 -12.24 5.48 8.75
CA LEU A 270 -10.95 4.82 8.55
C LEU A 270 -10.49 4.87 7.09
N GLY A 271 -9.21 4.57 6.89
CA GLY A 271 -8.53 4.70 5.61
C GLY A 271 -8.24 6.15 5.26
N SER A 272 -7.96 6.39 3.99
CA SER A 272 -7.50 7.69 3.49
C SER A 272 -8.51 8.86 3.64
N CYS A 273 -9.76 8.60 4.00
CA CYS A 273 -10.73 9.67 4.29
C CYS A 273 -10.60 10.22 5.73
N ALA A 274 -9.99 9.46 6.64
CA ALA A 274 -9.84 9.84 8.04
C ALA A 274 -8.65 10.77 8.26
N GLU A 275 -8.77 11.66 9.24
CA GLU A 275 -7.69 12.48 9.79
C GLU A 275 -7.45 12.06 11.25
N PRO A 276 -6.56 11.09 11.50
CA PRO A 276 -6.25 10.60 12.83
C PRO A 276 -5.39 11.60 13.62
N THR A 277 -5.35 11.45 14.94
CA THR A 277 -4.56 12.29 15.86
C THR A 277 -3.03 12.14 15.72
N GLY A 278 -2.55 11.22 14.88
CA GLY A 278 -1.15 11.00 14.54
C GLY A 278 -0.97 9.89 13.50
N GLY A 279 0.20 9.82 12.85
CA GLY A 279 0.53 8.86 11.79
C GLY A 279 0.03 9.27 10.39
N ASP A 280 0.53 8.59 9.35
CA ASP A 280 0.08 8.78 7.97
C ASP A 280 -1.24 8.03 7.71
N ALA A 281 -2.29 8.77 7.35
CA ALA A 281 -3.60 8.22 7.00
C ALA A 281 -3.66 7.59 5.60
N ASN A 282 -2.63 7.80 4.77
CA ASN A 282 -2.64 7.43 3.35
C ASN A 282 -1.70 6.27 2.99
N SER A 283 -0.99 5.69 3.96
CA SER A 283 -0.18 4.49 3.76
C SER A 283 -1.03 3.22 3.91
N LEU A 284 -0.65 2.16 3.19
CA LEU A 284 -1.37 0.88 3.27
C LEU A 284 -1.21 0.26 4.67
N ASP A 285 -0.02 0.39 5.27
CA ASP A 285 0.24 -0.10 6.64
C ASP A 285 -0.59 0.69 7.67
N GLY A 286 -0.74 2.01 7.48
CA GLY A 286 -1.64 2.83 8.28
C GLY A 286 -3.11 2.40 8.15
N HIS A 287 -3.55 1.97 6.96
CA HIS A 287 -4.89 1.42 6.77
C HIS A 287 -5.10 0.11 7.54
N TRP A 288 -4.10 -0.77 7.59
CA TRP A 288 -4.16 -2.01 8.36
C TRP A 288 -4.25 -1.71 9.86
N GLU A 289 -3.39 -0.82 10.36
CA GLU A 289 -3.39 -0.42 11.77
C GLU A 289 -4.76 0.16 12.20
N GLN A 290 -5.32 1.04 11.37
CA GLN A 290 -6.64 1.60 11.62
C GLN A 290 -7.73 0.53 11.66
N ALA A 291 -7.69 -0.45 10.76
CA ALA A 291 -8.65 -1.54 10.73
C ALA A 291 -8.54 -2.45 11.96
N GLU A 292 -7.33 -2.80 12.40
CA GLU A 292 -7.09 -3.58 13.63
C GLU A 292 -7.60 -2.84 14.87
N ASN A 293 -7.28 -1.55 14.98
CA ASN A 293 -7.69 -0.73 16.12
C ASN A 293 -9.22 -0.59 16.17
N LEU A 294 -9.86 -0.23 15.05
CA LEU A 294 -11.31 -0.09 14.99
C LEU A 294 -12.04 -1.41 15.25
N ALA A 295 -11.51 -2.54 14.78
CA ALA A 295 -12.08 -3.86 15.12
C ALA A 295 -12.09 -4.07 16.65
N GLY A 296 -10.96 -3.81 17.32
CA GLY A 296 -10.86 -3.88 18.78
C GLY A 296 -11.87 -2.97 19.50
N VAL A 297 -12.03 -1.73 19.04
CA VAL A 297 -13.01 -0.76 19.56
C VAL A 297 -14.44 -1.30 19.41
N LEU A 298 -14.81 -1.80 18.23
CA LEU A 298 -16.16 -2.27 17.96
C LEU A 298 -16.53 -3.57 18.67
N LEU A 299 -15.53 -4.39 19.04
CA LEU A 299 -15.73 -5.66 19.75
C LEU A 299 -15.69 -5.50 21.27
N THR A 300 -14.79 -4.67 21.79
CA THR A 300 -14.49 -4.60 23.22
C THR A 300 -14.84 -3.25 23.87
N GLY A 301 -15.17 -2.24 23.05
CA GLY A 301 -15.44 -0.89 23.51
C GLY A 301 -14.17 -0.06 23.84
N ARG A 302 -12.97 -0.58 23.53
CA ARG A 302 -11.69 0.11 23.76
C ARG A 302 -10.71 -0.13 22.61
N ALA A 303 -9.90 0.86 22.31
CA ALA A 303 -8.73 0.69 21.45
C ALA A 303 -7.69 -0.23 22.09
N GLY A 304 -7.07 -1.09 21.28
CA GLY A 304 -5.87 -1.83 21.68
C GLY A 304 -4.66 -0.90 21.73
N SER A 305 -3.63 -1.27 22.51
CA SER A 305 -2.34 -0.56 22.51
C SER A 305 -1.52 -0.97 21.28
N HIS A 306 -1.87 -0.49 20.09
CA HIS A 306 -0.99 -0.59 18.92
C HIS A 306 -0.08 0.64 18.86
N ARG A 307 1.22 0.41 18.65
CA ARG A 307 2.20 1.47 18.43
C ARG A 307 2.21 1.80 16.94
N GLY A 308 2.00 3.08 16.62
CA GLY A 308 2.00 3.62 15.26
C GLY A 308 3.18 3.13 14.44
N GLY A 309 2.88 2.46 13.32
CA GLY A 309 3.87 1.96 12.34
C GLY A 309 3.87 2.74 11.02
N GLY A 310 3.18 3.87 10.96
CA GLY A 310 2.71 4.50 9.71
C GLY A 310 3.74 5.22 8.83
N ASP A 311 5.02 5.27 9.20
CA ASP A 311 6.02 6.11 8.50
C ASP A 311 6.89 5.33 7.51
N LEU A 312 6.42 4.17 7.02
CA LEU A 312 7.13 3.38 6.02
C LEU A 312 6.49 3.57 4.63
N LEU A 313 7.22 4.20 3.73
CA LEU A 313 6.93 4.18 2.30
C LEU A 313 7.89 3.20 1.61
N ARG A 314 7.34 2.32 0.77
CA ARG A 314 8.10 1.44 -0.12
C ARG A 314 7.54 1.55 -1.53
N THR A 315 8.43 1.53 -2.51
CA THR A 315 8.00 1.47 -3.91
C THR A 315 7.30 0.15 -4.23
N ARG A 316 6.31 0.24 -5.12
CA ARG A 316 5.49 -0.85 -5.60
C ARG A 316 5.95 -1.26 -7.00
N GLY A 317 6.19 -2.55 -7.21
CA GLY A 317 6.58 -3.12 -8.51
C GLY A 317 8.09 -3.36 -8.64
N ALA A 318 8.46 -4.15 -9.64
CA ALA A 318 9.85 -4.56 -9.87
C ALA A 318 10.69 -3.43 -10.49
N GLY A 319 11.99 -3.38 -10.18
CA GLY A 319 12.98 -2.57 -10.91
C GLY A 319 13.19 -1.14 -10.40
N LEU A 320 12.44 -0.70 -9.39
CA LEU A 320 12.69 0.54 -8.66
C LEU A 320 12.67 0.24 -7.16
N GLU A 321 13.84 -0.04 -6.58
CA GLU A 321 13.99 -0.38 -5.16
C GLU A 321 14.15 0.90 -4.34
N LEU A 322 13.13 1.30 -3.59
CA LEU A 322 13.17 2.46 -2.71
C LEU A 322 12.37 2.23 -1.42
N ALA A 323 12.91 2.67 -0.30
CA ALA A 323 12.18 2.77 0.95
C ALA A 323 12.52 4.07 1.69
N CYS A 324 11.49 4.72 2.24
CA CYS A 324 11.60 5.81 3.18
C CYS A 324 10.98 5.35 4.50
N ILE A 325 11.70 5.56 5.60
CA ILE A 325 11.31 5.15 6.94
C ILE A 325 11.30 6.39 7.82
N GLY A 326 10.30 6.55 8.66
CA GLY A 326 10.25 7.57 9.70
C GLY A 326 10.17 9.00 9.14
N ASP A 327 10.45 9.95 10.03
CA ASP A 327 10.41 11.38 9.73
C ASP A 327 11.64 11.81 8.90
N PRO A 328 11.46 12.32 7.66
CA PRO A 328 12.56 12.80 6.84
C PRO A 328 13.31 13.99 7.44
N GLU A 329 12.72 14.76 8.37
CA GLU A 329 13.41 15.86 9.06
C GLU A 329 14.60 15.36 9.89
N LEU A 330 14.49 14.14 10.44
CA LEU A 330 15.57 13.50 11.20
C LEU A 330 16.75 13.11 10.31
N LEU A 331 16.59 13.07 8.99
CA LEU A 331 17.68 12.79 8.08
C LEU A 331 18.54 14.01 7.81
N THR A 332 18.07 15.25 8.04
CA THR A 332 18.76 16.50 7.65
C THR A 332 20.18 16.66 8.20
N GLY A 333 20.46 16.10 9.38
CA GLY A 333 21.76 16.20 10.06
C GLY A 333 21.85 17.34 11.08
N GLU A 334 20.73 18.04 11.35
CA GLU A 334 20.70 19.15 12.31
C GLU A 334 20.64 18.65 13.77
N ALA A 335 20.05 17.48 14.00
CA ALA A 335 19.90 16.88 15.31
C ALA A 335 21.19 16.17 15.77
N ARG A 336 22.00 16.85 16.60
CA ARG A 336 23.28 16.30 17.13
C ARG A 336 23.16 15.00 17.95
N TRP A 337 21.96 14.66 18.40
CA TRP A 337 21.67 13.45 19.17
C TRP A 337 21.35 12.24 18.27
N VAL A 338 21.34 12.44 16.95
CA VAL A 338 21.11 11.40 15.95
C VAL A 338 22.47 10.97 15.36
N GLU A 339 22.70 9.66 15.29
CA GLU A 339 23.80 9.08 14.52
C GLU A 339 23.37 9.00 13.04
N HIS A 340 24.16 9.56 12.13
CA HIS A 340 23.89 9.51 10.69
C HIS A 340 24.87 8.59 9.97
N VAL A 341 24.35 7.69 9.14
CA VAL A 341 25.15 6.82 8.26
C VAL A 341 24.71 7.04 6.83
N THR A 342 25.63 7.38 5.93
CA THR A 342 25.31 7.67 4.52
C THR A 342 26.20 6.89 3.57
N ILE A 343 25.59 6.30 2.54
CA ILE A 343 26.25 5.73 1.37
C ILE A 343 25.70 6.44 0.13
N ASN A 344 26.58 6.92 -0.73
CA ASN A 344 26.20 7.57 -1.98
C ASN A 344 27.05 7.01 -3.13
N ASP A 345 26.49 6.08 -3.90
CA ASP A 345 27.11 5.51 -5.11
C ASP A 345 26.15 5.66 -6.31
N PRO A 346 26.04 6.88 -6.86
CA PRO A 346 25.06 7.18 -7.91
C PRO A 346 25.39 6.50 -9.24
N LYS A 347 26.66 6.16 -9.48
CA LYS A 347 27.09 5.40 -10.67
C LYS A 347 26.53 3.98 -10.66
N ARG A 348 26.38 3.37 -9.48
CA ARG A 348 25.77 2.03 -9.31
C ARG A 348 24.30 2.08 -8.90
N ARG A 349 23.65 3.23 -8.98
CA ARG A 349 22.25 3.46 -8.59
C ARG A 349 21.96 3.12 -7.13
N ARG A 350 22.90 3.38 -6.23
CA ARG A 350 22.77 3.07 -4.80
C ARG A 350 22.85 4.32 -3.94
N TYR A 351 21.91 4.43 -3.01
CA TYR A 351 21.89 5.46 -1.98
C TYR A 351 21.34 4.90 -0.68
N ALA A 352 21.96 5.26 0.44
CA ALA A 352 21.40 5.04 1.76
C ALA A 352 21.70 6.23 2.65
N ARG A 353 20.72 6.65 3.44
CA ARG A 353 20.89 7.57 4.55
C ARG A 353 20.08 7.06 5.72
N LEU A 354 20.72 6.85 6.87
CA LEU A 354 20.10 6.41 8.11
C LEU A 354 20.22 7.52 9.15
N ALA A 355 19.18 7.65 9.98
CA ALA A 355 19.16 8.39 11.22
C ALA A 355 18.88 7.40 12.35
N LEU A 356 19.83 7.25 13.27
CA LEU A 356 19.78 6.27 14.36
C LEU A 356 19.83 6.95 15.72
N ARG A 357 19.21 6.31 16.72
CA ARG A 357 19.39 6.64 18.14
C ARG A 357 19.36 5.35 18.95
N GLU A 358 20.33 5.19 19.86
CA GLU A 358 20.44 3.98 20.69
C GLU A 358 20.41 2.71 19.84
N ASP A 359 21.16 2.72 18.74
CA ASP A 359 21.21 1.67 17.71
C ASP A 359 19.91 1.42 16.94
N ARG A 360 18.84 2.19 17.12
CA ARG A 360 17.53 1.97 16.46
C ARG A 360 17.31 2.92 15.31
N VAL A 361 16.65 2.45 14.26
CA VAL A 361 16.25 3.30 13.13
C VAL A 361 15.18 4.28 13.59
N LEU A 362 15.45 5.57 13.43
CA LEU A 362 14.45 6.62 13.57
C LEU A 362 13.90 7.03 12.22
N ALA A 363 14.80 7.18 11.24
CA ALA A 363 14.44 7.43 9.86
C ALA A 363 15.48 6.84 8.89
N ALA A 364 15.06 6.58 7.66
CA ALA A 364 15.95 6.10 6.61
C ALA A 364 15.46 6.51 5.21
N THR A 365 16.38 6.70 4.27
CA THR A 365 16.11 6.70 2.83
C THR A 365 17.06 5.72 2.17
N LEU A 366 16.52 4.74 1.47
CA LEU A 366 17.25 3.66 0.83
C LEU A 366 16.82 3.57 -0.64
N VAL A 367 17.79 3.52 -1.56
CA VAL A 367 17.56 3.39 -3.01
C VAL A 367 18.55 2.38 -3.59
N GLY A 368 18.05 1.40 -4.35
CA GLY A 368 18.88 0.40 -5.03
C GLY A 368 19.57 -0.62 -4.10
N LEU A 369 19.05 -0.80 -2.89
CA LEU A 369 19.62 -1.68 -1.85
C LEU A 369 18.54 -2.64 -1.31
N PRO A 370 18.05 -3.60 -2.10
CA PRO A 370 16.88 -4.42 -1.75
C PRO A 370 17.05 -5.21 -0.44
N GLU A 371 18.24 -5.79 -0.19
CA GLU A 371 18.52 -6.52 1.04
C GLU A 371 18.49 -5.61 2.28
N ALA A 372 19.11 -4.42 2.18
CA ALA A 372 19.10 -3.44 3.26
C ALA A 372 17.69 -2.88 3.50
N ILE A 373 16.92 -2.64 2.44
CA ILE A 373 15.50 -2.22 2.52
C ILE A 373 14.68 -3.25 3.31
N ALA A 374 14.81 -4.54 2.96
CA ALA A 374 14.11 -5.61 3.67
C ALA A 374 14.49 -5.64 5.15
N LYS A 375 15.80 -5.72 5.43
CA LYS A 375 16.35 -5.84 6.79
C LYS A 375 16.03 -4.64 7.68
N LEU A 376 16.26 -3.42 7.21
CA LEU A 376 16.10 -2.21 8.03
C LEU A 376 14.63 -1.89 8.31
N SER A 377 13.72 -2.19 7.38
CA SER A 377 12.30 -1.98 7.66
C SER A 377 11.79 -2.99 8.70
N GLN A 378 12.23 -4.25 8.63
CA GLN A 378 11.90 -5.25 9.65
C GLN A 378 12.42 -4.83 11.03
N LEU A 379 13.66 -4.33 11.11
CA LEU A 379 14.23 -3.84 12.36
C LEU A 379 13.48 -2.61 12.91
N TYR A 380 13.07 -1.70 12.03
CA TYR A 380 12.27 -0.54 12.40
C TYR A 380 10.91 -0.94 12.98
N GLU A 381 10.15 -1.77 12.26
CA GLU A 381 8.83 -2.26 12.67
C GLU A 381 8.90 -3.06 13.98
N ALA A 382 9.90 -3.93 14.13
CA ALA A 382 10.11 -4.71 15.34
C ALA A 382 10.65 -3.87 16.52
N GLY A 383 11.00 -2.60 16.29
CA GLY A 383 11.71 -1.78 17.25
C GLY A 383 12.93 -2.53 17.78
N MET A 384 13.82 -2.97 16.88
CA MET A 384 15.05 -3.72 17.17
C MET A 384 16.30 -2.90 16.83
N PRO A 385 17.44 -3.14 17.52
CA PRO A 385 18.67 -2.45 17.20
C PRO A 385 19.26 -2.94 15.87
N VAL A 386 19.83 -2.01 15.12
CA VAL A 386 20.66 -2.25 13.94
C VAL A 386 21.98 -2.87 14.40
N PRO A 387 22.54 -3.86 13.67
CA PRO A 387 23.86 -4.40 13.98
C PRO A 387 24.95 -3.31 14.01
N PRO A 388 26.00 -3.48 14.82
CA PRO A 388 27.03 -2.44 15.00
C PRO A 388 27.78 -2.12 13.70
N ASP A 389 27.99 -3.09 12.82
CA ASP A 389 28.52 -2.84 11.49
C ASP A 389 27.40 -2.34 10.55
N ARG A 390 27.24 -1.00 10.55
CA ARG A 390 26.24 -0.28 9.75
C ARG A 390 26.50 -0.45 8.25
N LEU A 391 27.77 -0.38 7.84
CA LEU A 391 28.14 -0.46 6.43
C LEU A 391 27.93 -1.87 5.89
N ALA A 392 28.30 -2.92 6.63
CA ALA A 392 27.98 -4.30 6.25
C ALA A 392 26.47 -4.54 6.18
N THR A 393 25.70 -3.92 7.08
CA THR A 393 24.23 -3.99 7.06
C THR A 393 23.64 -3.34 5.81
N LEU A 394 24.20 -2.22 5.36
CA LEU A 394 23.74 -1.51 4.16
C LEU A 394 24.20 -2.16 2.85
N LEU A 395 25.42 -2.70 2.81
CA LEU A 395 26.04 -3.22 1.59
C LEU A 395 25.72 -4.70 1.34
N GLY A 396 25.14 -5.40 2.31
CA GLY A 396 24.91 -6.85 2.21
C GLY A 396 26.23 -7.61 2.35
N SER A 397 26.64 -7.87 3.59
CA SER A 397 27.67 -8.88 3.89
C SER A 397 27.00 -10.10 4.51
N PRO A 398 27.45 -11.35 4.26
CA PRO A 398 26.81 -12.56 4.75
C PRO A 398 27.04 -12.71 6.26
N THR A 399 26.37 -11.91 7.07
CA THR A 399 26.23 -12.19 8.50
C THR A 399 25.01 -13.07 8.66
N ARG A 400 25.24 -14.38 8.83
CA ARG A 400 24.23 -15.33 9.34
C ARG A 400 23.68 -14.75 10.64
N PHE A 401 22.39 -14.44 10.67
CA PHE A 401 21.71 -14.17 11.92
C PHE A 401 21.17 -15.50 12.46
N GLU A 402 21.66 -15.91 13.63
CA GLU A 402 20.86 -16.76 14.51
C GLU A 402 19.81 -15.85 15.15
N ALA A 403 18.53 -16.09 14.82
CA ALA A 403 17.43 -15.43 15.48
C ALA A 403 17.41 -15.87 16.95
N ALA A 404 17.98 -15.06 17.84
CA ALA A 404 17.89 -15.27 19.27
C ALA A 404 16.42 -15.21 19.68
N GLY A 405 15.93 -16.35 20.18
CA GLY A 405 14.54 -16.57 20.52
C GLY A 405 13.98 -15.54 21.50
N ARG A 406 13.03 -14.75 21.01
CA ARG A 406 11.92 -14.22 21.81
C ARG A 406 10.65 -14.33 20.99
N THR A 407 9.60 -14.82 21.64
CA THR A 407 8.23 -14.91 21.13
C THR A 407 7.67 -13.51 20.88
N THR A 408 7.85 -13.01 19.67
CA THR A 408 7.02 -11.93 19.11
C THR A 408 5.64 -12.52 18.76
N PRO A 409 4.56 -11.72 18.84
CA PRO A 409 3.31 -12.10 18.19
C PRO A 409 3.57 -12.35 16.70
N ASP A 410 2.79 -13.25 16.11
CA ASP A 410 2.95 -13.79 14.77
C ASP A 410 3.39 -12.74 13.71
N PRO A 411 4.65 -12.77 13.24
CA PRO A 411 5.20 -11.68 12.43
C PRO A 411 4.59 -11.67 11.01
N VAL A 412 4.23 -10.47 10.53
CA VAL A 412 3.81 -10.25 9.14
C VAL A 412 5.02 -10.34 8.20
N LEU A 413 4.99 -11.29 7.26
CA LEU A 413 6.06 -11.48 6.28
C LEU A 413 5.76 -10.80 4.95
N CYS A 414 4.49 -10.68 4.56
CA CYS A 414 4.07 -9.98 3.35
C CYS A 414 3.16 -8.81 3.72
N HIS A 415 3.71 -7.61 3.84
CA HIS A 415 2.97 -6.38 4.20
C HIS A 415 1.89 -6.01 3.18
N CYS A 416 2.18 -6.21 1.90
CA CYS A 416 1.27 -5.83 0.83
C CYS A 416 -0.05 -6.61 0.82
N ASN A 417 -0.02 -7.87 1.25
CA ASN A 417 -1.21 -8.72 1.38
C ASN A 417 -1.52 -9.07 2.85
N ASN A 418 -0.83 -8.40 3.79
CA ASN A 418 -0.88 -8.65 5.23
C ASN A 418 -0.82 -10.14 5.64
N VAL A 419 0.11 -10.89 5.05
CA VAL A 419 0.26 -12.32 5.31
C VAL A 419 1.29 -12.57 6.39
N SER A 420 0.85 -13.20 7.48
CA SER A 420 1.72 -13.57 8.60
C SER A 420 2.46 -14.88 8.40
N ARG A 421 3.47 -15.11 9.24
CA ARG A 421 4.21 -16.37 9.29
C ARG A 421 3.27 -17.54 9.60
N SER A 422 2.32 -17.40 10.52
CA SER A 422 1.37 -18.48 10.84
C SER A 422 0.44 -18.78 9.68
N ALA A 423 -0.04 -17.77 8.94
CA ALA A 423 -0.87 -17.99 7.75
C ALA A 423 -0.11 -18.79 6.67
N LEU A 424 1.15 -18.45 6.43
CA LEU A 424 2.02 -19.23 5.53
C LEU A 424 2.30 -20.64 6.04
N THR A 425 2.48 -20.81 7.35
CA THR A 425 2.73 -22.11 7.97
C THR A 425 1.50 -23.01 7.89
N ALA A 426 0.31 -22.46 8.14
CA ALA A 426 -0.97 -23.15 8.00
C ALA A 426 -1.21 -23.57 6.54
N ALA A 427 -1.05 -22.65 5.59
CA ALA A 427 -1.17 -22.97 4.16
C ALA A 427 -0.17 -24.06 3.72
N PHE A 428 1.07 -24.01 4.24
CA PHE A 428 2.03 -25.08 4.02
C PHE A 428 1.49 -26.40 4.57
N GLN A 429 1.06 -26.46 5.83
CA GLN A 429 0.48 -27.65 6.47
C GLN A 429 -0.69 -28.23 5.67
N ASP A 430 -1.55 -27.37 5.09
CA ASP A 430 -2.70 -27.72 4.26
C ASP A 430 -2.34 -28.18 2.83
N GLY A 431 -1.06 -28.21 2.47
CA GLY A 431 -0.56 -28.84 1.25
C GLY A 431 0.17 -27.92 0.27
N ALA A 432 0.31 -26.62 0.56
CA ALA A 432 1.10 -25.71 -0.26
C ALA A 432 2.60 -25.90 -0.03
N ARG A 433 3.21 -26.91 -0.70
CA ARG A 433 4.59 -27.37 -0.44
C ARG A 433 5.69 -26.61 -1.17
N ASP A 434 5.36 -25.60 -1.97
CA ASP A 434 6.32 -24.75 -2.67
C ASP A 434 5.88 -23.27 -2.69
N VAL A 435 6.78 -22.38 -3.12
CA VAL A 435 6.51 -20.93 -3.15
C VAL A 435 5.31 -20.57 -4.05
N PRO A 436 5.18 -21.12 -5.28
CA PRO A 436 3.98 -20.88 -6.10
C PRO A 436 2.67 -21.30 -5.42
N ALA A 437 2.62 -22.48 -4.77
CA ALA A 437 1.44 -22.94 -4.06
C ALA A 437 1.13 -22.08 -2.84
N LEU A 438 2.15 -21.64 -2.09
CA LEU A 438 1.97 -20.71 -0.98
C LEU A 438 1.44 -19.35 -1.46
N ALA A 439 1.93 -18.87 -2.59
CA ALA A 439 1.45 -17.64 -3.22
C ALA A 439 -0.02 -17.78 -3.65
N ALA A 440 -0.42 -18.93 -4.20
CA ALA A 440 -1.81 -19.20 -4.57
C ALA A 440 -2.73 -19.27 -3.33
N ALA A 441 -2.29 -19.92 -2.26
CA ALA A 441 -3.09 -20.11 -1.05
C ALA A 441 -3.20 -18.84 -0.17
N THR A 442 -2.16 -18.02 -0.13
CA THR A 442 -2.07 -16.90 0.83
C THR A 442 -1.95 -15.53 0.18
N ARG A 443 -1.70 -15.47 -1.14
CA ARG A 443 -1.28 -14.27 -1.87
C ARG A 443 0.06 -13.67 -1.43
N ALA A 444 0.83 -14.31 -0.54
CA ALA A 444 2.18 -13.83 -0.29
C ALA A 444 2.98 -13.82 -1.60
N THR A 445 3.94 -12.90 -1.74
CA THR A 445 4.80 -12.73 -2.93
C THR A 445 4.12 -12.18 -4.19
N THR A 446 2.79 -12.12 -4.25
CA THR A 446 2.09 -11.61 -5.45
C THR A 446 2.06 -10.08 -5.54
N GLY A 447 2.37 -9.37 -4.44
CA GLY A 447 2.38 -7.91 -4.31
C GLY A 447 3.66 -7.22 -4.82
N CYS A 448 4.39 -6.55 -3.93
CA CYS A 448 5.62 -5.83 -4.30
C CYS A 448 6.85 -6.73 -4.50
N GLY A 449 6.77 -8.02 -4.17
CA GLY A 449 7.89 -8.96 -4.29
C GLY A 449 8.92 -8.93 -3.16
N SER A 450 8.89 -7.95 -2.25
CA SER A 450 9.90 -7.82 -1.17
C SER A 450 9.97 -9.03 -0.23
N CYS A 451 8.85 -9.72 -0.04
CA CYS A 451 8.76 -10.89 0.84
C CYS A 451 9.23 -12.20 0.18
N VAL A 452 9.56 -12.21 -1.12
CA VAL A 452 9.89 -13.46 -1.86
C VAL A 452 11.03 -14.23 -1.21
N GLY A 453 12.09 -13.52 -0.79
CA GLY A 453 13.24 -14.14 -0.11
C GLY A 453 12.83 -14.82 1.20
N ALA A 454 12.13 -14.09 2.07
CA ALA A 454 11.68 -14.59 3.37
C ALA A 454 10.68 -15.76 3.23
N VAL A 455 9.76 -15.70 2.26
CA VAL A 455 8.81 -16.79 1.98
C VAL A 455 9.54 -18.04 1.48
N ARG A 456 10.53 -17.89 0.60
CA ARG A 456 11.35 -19.01 0.12
C ARG A 456 12.14 -19.66 1.25
N GLU A 457 12.74 -18.87 2.12
CA GLU A 457 13.47 -19.36 3.30
C GLU A 457 12.55 -20.11 4.27
N LEU A 458 11.38 -19.54 4.58
CA LEU A 458 10.38 -20.19 5.44
C LEU A 458 9.88 -21.50 4.82
N CYS A 459 9.56 -21.52 3.53
CA CYS A 459 9.14 -22.71 2.81
C CYS A 459 10.21 -23.82 2.89
N GLY A 460 11.49 -23.45 2.69
CA GLY A 460 12.61 -24.38 2.84
C GLY A 460 12.76 -24.91 4.27
N ALA A 461 12.62 -24.04 5.28
CA ALA A 461 12.68 -24.44 6.68
C ALA A 461 11.53 -25.39 7.09
N LEU A 462 10.31 -25.12 6.62
CA LEU A 462 9.14 -25.97 6.86
C LEU A 462 9.29 -27.34 6.17
N ALA A 463 9.78 -27.36 4.92
CA ALA A 463 10.06 -28.59 4.19
C ALA A 463 11.09 -29.47 4.94
N ALA A 464 12.21 -28.88 5.36
CA ALA A 464 13.25 -29.58 6.12
C ALA A 464 12.72 -30.16 7.46
N SER A 465 11.83 -29.42 8.13
CA SER A 465 11.21 -29.87 9.39
C SER A 465 10.21 -31.03 9.18
N SER A 466 9.53 -31.07 8.03
CA SER A 466 8.56 -32.13 7.69
C SER A 466 9.22 -33.46 7.28
N SER A 467 10.44 -33.43 6.76
CA SER A 467 11.23 -34.62 6.40
C SER A 467 11.90 -35.33 7.58
N GLY A 468 11.81 -34.78 8.80
CA GLY A 468 12.42 -35.34 10.02
C GLY A 468 11.57 -36.37 10.79
N HIS A 469 10.33 -36.62 10.38
CA HIS A 469 9.47 -37.63 11.01
C HIS A 469 9.55 -38.96 10.25
N VAL A 470 10.59 -39.75 10.51
CA VAL A 470 10.61 -41.17 10.15
C VAL A 470 9.83 -41.91 11.24
N PRO A 471 8.71 -42.60 10.93
CA PRO A 471 8.10 -43.51 11.89
C PRO A 471 9.06 -44.69 12.06
N THR A 472 9.69 -44.82 13.22
CA THR A 472 10.44 -46.02 13.58
C THR A 472 9.45 -47.16 13.81
N GLY A 473 9.07 -47.82 12.71
CA GLY A 473 8.48 -49.15 12.76
C GLY A 473 9.55 -50.12 13.21
N THR A 474 9.57 -50.48 14.49
CA THR A 474 10.31 -51.63 14.99
C THR A 474 9.47 -52.88 14.76
N ASP A 475 9.69 -53.55 13.63
CA ASP A 475 9.42 -54.97 13.50
C ASP A 475 10.48 -55.73 14.31
N SER A 476 10.05 -56.35 15.41
CA SER A 476 10.86 -57.29 16.20
C SER A 476 10.67 -58.70 15.64
N PRO A 477 11.74 -59.43 15.26
CA PRO A 477 11.64 -60.85 14.96
C PRO A 477 11.79 -61.67 16.25
N THR A 478 10.78 -62.48 16.57
CA THR A 478 10.87 -63.55 17.59
C THR A 478 11.34 -64.86 16.93
N GLN A 479 12.54 -65.31 17.30
CA GLN A 479 12.91 -66.72 17.47
C GLN A 479 13.07 -66.91 18.99
N GLU A 480 12.61 -67.97 19.66
CA GLU A 480 12.96 -69.38 19.49
C GLU A 480 12.12 -70.21 20.50
N GLY A 481 11.91 -71.51 20.28
CA GLY A 481 11.47 -72.40 21.36
C GLY A 481 10.77 -73.69 20.96
N ALA A 482 11.53 -74.78 20.97
CA ALA A 482 11.13 -76.15 20.66
C ALA A 482 10.12 -76.78 21.64
N ALA A 483 9.18 -77.57 21.09
CA ALA A 483 8.75 -78.90 21.53
C ALA A 483 7.82 -79.51 20.48
#